data_AF-A0A5C4S7X2-F1
#
_entry.id   AF-A0A5C4S7X2-F1
#
_cell.length_a   1.000
_cell.length_b   1.000
_cell.length_c   1.000
_cell.angle_alpha   90.00
_cell.angle_beta   90.00
_cell.angle_gamma   90.00
#
_symmetry.space_group_name_H-M   'P 1'
#
loop_
_entity.id
_entity.type
_entity.pdbx_description
1 polymer ?
#
loop_
_entity_poly.entity_id
_entity_poly.type
_entity_poly.pdbx_seq_one_letter_code
_entity_poly.pdbx_strand_id
1 'polypeptide(L)'
;MDYTVLRPHQGDKWYGQGARRRAHASDVAHLVTAGVLAPAAPDHSGDAAPDTKGAVPQNTAAAPPPETATAPVAEAAVKDQT
;
A
#
# COMPACT_ATOMS: atom_id res chain seq x y z
N MET A 1 8.63 17.79 4.93
CA MET A 1 9.70 17.80 3.92
C MET A 1 9.19 17.14 2.64
N ASP A 2 9.79 17.49 1.51
CA ASP A 2 9.57 16.80 0.24
C ASP A 2 10.66 15.74 0.04
N TYR A 3 10.27 14.58 -0.50
CA TYR A 3 11.13 13.43 -0.73
C TYR A 3 10.95 12.91 -2.15
N THR A 4 12.04 12.48 -2.76
CA THR A 4 12.06 11.83 -4.07
C THR A 4 12.04 10.32 -3.89
N VAL A 5 11.18 9.65 -4.65
CA VAL A 5 11.04 8.20 -4.59
C VAL A 5 12.10 7.54 -5.46
N LEU A 6 13.01 6.81 -4.85
CA LEU A 6 14.05 6.07 -5.55
C LEU A 6 13.58 4.69 -5.99
N ARG A 7 12.66 4.07 -5.24
CA ARG A 7 12.06 2.77 -5.59
C ARG A 7 10.54 2.80 -5.44
N PRO A 8 9.79 2.19 -6.37
CA PRO A 8 8.34 2.12 -6.25
C PRO A 8 7.94 1.44 -4.94
N HIS A 9 6.98 2.04 -4.24
CA HIS A 9 6.45 1.48 -3.00
C HIS A 9 5.00 1.90 -2.81
N GLN A 10 4.29 1.14 -2.00
CA GLN A 10 2.93 1.43 -1.59
C GLN A 10 2.93 2.03 -0.18
N GLY A 11 2.51 3.28 -0.07
CA GLY A 11 2.17 3.93 1.20
C GLY A 11 0.67 4.25 1.22
N ASP A 12 0.31 5.49 1.53
CA ASP A 12 -1.08 5.98 1.42
C ASP A 12 -1.63 5.89 -0.01
N LYS A 13 -0.73 6.01 -0.99
CA LYS A 13 -0.98 5.78 -2.40
C LYS A 13 0.20 5.07 -3.02
N TRP A 14 -0.01 4.55 -4.23
CA TRP A 14 1.08 4.03 -5.03
C TRP A 14 2.01 5.19 -5.46
N TYR A 15 3.29 5.08 -5.10
CA TYR A 15 4.31 6.02 -5.54
C TYR A 15 5.27 5.33 -6.50
N GLY A 16 5.30 5.82 -7.74
CA GLY A 16 6.28 5.40 -8.73
C GLY A 16 7.67 5.96 -8.44
N GLN A 17 8.70 5.34 -9.03
CA GLN A 17 10.06 5.87 -9.04
C GLN A 17 10.09 7.29 -9.66
N GLY A 18 10.88 8.19 -9.10
CA GLY A 18 10.96 9.60 -9.47
C GLY A 18 9.81 10.47 -8.95
N ALA A 19 8.75 9.90 -8.39
CA ALA A 19 7.65 10.68 -7.85
C ALA A 19 8.09 11.50 -6.62
N ARG A 20 7.45 12.65 -6.40
CA ARG A 20 7.62 13.46 -5.19
C ARG A 20 6.52 13.13 -4.18
N ARG A 21 6.91 12.97 -2.91
CA ARG A 21 5.97 12.87 -1.78
C ARG A 21 6.31 13.90 -0.70
N ARG A 22 5.28 14.46 -0.09
CA ARG A 22 5.42 15.31 1.09
C ARG A 22 5.03 14.50 2.33
N ALA A 23 5.94 14.41 3.28
CA ALA A 23 5.72 13.68 4.54
C ALA A 23 6.57 14.27 5.68
N HIS A 24 6.29 13.85 6.91
CA HIS A 24 7.15 14.15 8.05
C HIS A 24 8.41 13.28 8.01
N ALA A 25 9.54 13.78 8.54
CA ALA A 25 10.81 13.05 8.51
C ALA A 25 10.76 11.73 9.29
N SER A 26 10.08 11.73 10.43
CA SER A 26 9.90 10.53 11.27
C SER A 26 9.18 9.40 10.53
N ASP A 27 8.16 9.73 9.73
CA ASP A 27 7.34 8.75 9.03
C ASP A 27 8.12 8.07 7.88
N VAL A 28 9.13 8.75 7.34
CA VAL A 28 9.91 8.26 6.20
C VAL A 28 11.32 7.83 6.55
N ALA A 29 11.75 7.98 7.80
CA ALA A 29 13.11 7.67 8.23
C ALA A 29 13.50 6.23 7.85
N HIS A 30 12.60 5.27 8.09
CA HIS A 30 12.83 3.87 7.73
C HIS A 30 12.94 3.66 6.21
N LEU A 31 12.17 4.40 5.40
CA LEU A 31 12.22 4.33 3.94
C LEU A 31 13.48 4.97 3.36
N VAL A 32 13.95 6.06 3.98
CA VAL A 32 15.22 6.69 3.62
C VAL A 32 16.38 5.76 3.96
N THR A 33 16.40 5.18 5.17
CA THR A 33 17.40 4.18 5.57
C THR A 33 17.38 2.94 4.65
N ALA A 34 16.21 2.52 4.20
CA ALA A 34 16.05 1.42 3.25
C ALA A 34 16.38 1.79 1.79
N GLY A 35 16.76 3.04 1.49
CA GLY A 35 17.05 3.49 0.13
C GLY A 35 15.82 3.47 -0.81
N VAL A 36 14.62 3.63 -0.25
CA VAL A 36 13.37 3.77 -1.01
C VAL A 36 13.09 5.23 -1.33
N LEU A 37 13.46 6.15 -0.42
CA LEU A 37 13.29 7.59 -0.57
C LEU A 37 14.60 8.34 -0.36
N ALA A 38 14.74 9.50 -0.99
CA ALA A 38 15.79 10.46 -0.72
C ALA A 38 15.19 11.82 -0.33
N PRO A 39 15.81 12.60 0.58
CA PRO A 39 15.46 13.99 0.78
C PRO A 39 15.51 14.72 -0.57
N ALA A 40 14.44 15.43 -0.94
CA ALA A 40 14.49 16.25 -2.14
C ALA A 40 15.45 17.43 -1.86
N ALA A 41 16.61 17.44 -2.52
CA ALA A 41 17.54 18.55 -2.41
C ALA A 41 16.86 19.85 -2.88
N PRO A 42 17.06 20.99 -2.18
CA PRO A 42 16.73 22.29 -2.74
C PRO A 42 17.67 22.52 -3.94
N ASP A 43 17.12 22.51 -5.15
CA ASP A 43 17.78 22.83 -6.44
C ASP A 43 19.30 22.64 -6.50
N HIS A 44 19.74 21.39 -6.68
CA HIS A 44 20.94 21.14 -7.47
C HIS A 44 20.60 20.15 -8.59
N SER A 45 20.60 20.69 -9.80
CA SER A 45 20.39 19.98 -11.06
C SER A 45 21.42 18.86 -11.22
N GLY A 46 20.95 17.66 -11.60
CA GLY A 46 21.77 16.60 -12.17
C GLY A 46 21.70 15.27 -11.41
N ASP A 47 21.37 14.20 -12.14
CA ASP A 47 21.57 12.78 -11.79
C ASP A 47 20.52 12.15 -10.83
N ALA A 48 19.73 11.13 -11.16
CA ALA A 48 19.58 10.29 -12.34
C ALA A 48 18.15 9.73 -12.34
N ALA A 49 17.46 9.81 -13.48
CA ALA A 49 16.33 8.95 -13.75
C ALA A 49 16.88 7.65 -14.37
N PRO A 50 16.72 6.48 -13.74
CA PRO A 50 16.71 5.24 -14.50
C PRO A 50 15.29 5.04 -15.02
N ASP A 51 15.12 5.27 -16.32
CA ASP A 51 14.07 4.69 -17.11
C ASP A 51 14.03 3.16 -16.92
N THR A 52 13.06 2.66 -16.17
CA THR A 52 12.55 1.29 -16.36
C THR A 52 11.03 1.30 -16.39
N LYS A 53 10.52 1.56 -17.59
CA LYS A 53 9.48 0.80 -18.31
C LYS A 53 8.57 -0.08 -17.44
N GLY A 54 7.28 0.26 -17.46
CA GLY A 54 6.23 -0.32 -16.63
C GLY A 54 6.15 -1.84 -16.63
N ALA A 55 5.93 -2.37 -15.43
CA ALA A 55 5.20 -3.60 -15.21
C ALA A 55 3.87 -3.22 -14.57
N VAL A 56 2.80 -3.25 -15.37
CA VAL A 56 1.43 -3.22 -14.87
C VAL A 56 1.25 -4.38 -13.89
N PRO A 57 0.72 -4.18 -12.67
CA PRO A 57 0.31 -5.30 -11.85
C PRO A 57 -0.84 -5.99 -12.57
N GLN A 58 -0.62 -7.22 -13.07
CA GLN A 58 -1.71 -8.11 -13.42
C GLN A 58 -2.43 -8.42 -12.11
N ASN A 59 -3.48 -7.65 -11.83
CA ASN A 59 -4.44 -7.91 -10.78
C ASN A 59 -5.20 -9.19 -11.14
N THR A 60 -4.63 -10.35 -10.86
CA THR A 60 -5.43 -11.57 -10.73
C THR A 60 -6.00 -11.54 -9.33
N ALA A 61 -7.24 -11.10 -9.24
CA ALA A 61 -8.09 -11.26 -8.09
C ALA A 61 -7.97 -12.70 -7.56
N ALA A 62 -7.29 -12.89 -6.44
CA ALA A 62 -7.54 -14.04 -5.60
C ALA A 62 -8.98 -13.87 -5.11
N ALA A 63 -9.85 -14.78 -5.55
CA ALA A 63 -11.24 -14.84 -5.14
C ALA A 63 -11.34 -14.70 -3.61
N PRO A 64 -12.38 -14.01 -3.08
CA PRO A 64 -12.63 -14.04 -1.66
C PRO A 64 -12.77 -15.51 -1.20
N PRO A 65 -12.28 -15.88 -0.01
CA PRO A 65 -12.58 -17.19 0.55
C PRO A 65 -14.11 -17.35 0.59
N PRO A 66 -14.67 -18.50 0.15
CA PRO A 66 -16.10 -18.73 0.21
C PRO A 66 -16.55 -18.68 1.68
N GLU A 67 -17.51 -17.79 1.89
CA GLU A 67 -18.54 -17.76 2.93
C GLU A 67 -18.27 -18.60 4.18
N THR A 68 -17.98 -17.89 5.27
CA THR A 68 -18.34 -18.30 6.62
C THR A 68 -19.77 -18.84 6.60
N ALA A 69 -19.91 -20.16 6.76
CA ALA A 69 -21.19 -20.80 7.01
C ALA A 69 -21.72 -20.26 8.34
N THR A 70 -22.53 -19.21 8.23
CA THR A 70 -23.46 -18.76 9.26
C THR A 70 -24.37 -19.95 9.54
N ALA A 71 -24.09 -20.71 10.59
CA ALA A 71 -25.04 -21.66 11.13
C ALA A 71 -26.29 -20.85 11.56
N PRO A 72 -27.48 -21.12 11.01
CA PRO A 72 -28.68 -20.45 11.45
C PRO A 72 -28.97 -20.87 12.90
N VAL A 73 -29.03 -19.87 13.77
CA VAL A 73 -29.77 -19.88 15.02
C VAL A 73 -31.16 -20.48 14.75
N ALA A 74 -31.35 -21.73 15.17
CA ALA A 74 -32.67 -22.33 15.29
C ALA A 74 -33.28 -21.83 16.60
N GLU A 75 -33.94 -20.69 16.54
CA GLU A 75 -34.94 -20.29 17.52
C GLU A 75 -36.32 -20.52 16.89
N ALA A 76 -37.01 -21.56 17.35
CA ALA A 76 -38.45 -21.68 17.19
C ALA A 76 -39.01 -22.43 18.40
N ALA A 77 -39.80 -21.68 19.16
CA ALA A 77 -40.49 -22.09 20.36
C ALA A 77 -41.62 -23.11 20.10
N VAL A 78 -42.12 -23.64 21.23
CA VAL A 78 -43.54 -23.78 21.59
C VAL A 78 -44.09 -25.22 21.73
N LYS A 79 -44.52 -25.50 22.98
CA LYS A 79 -45.62 -26.40 23.45
C LYS A 79 -45.36 -27.90 23.26
N ASP A 80 -45.70 -28.82 24.16
CA ASP A 80 -46.83 -28.89 25.08
C ASP A 80 -46.59 -30.09 26.05
N GLN A 81 -47.33 -30.08 27.16
CA GLN A 81 -47.70 -31.16 28.10
C GLN A 81 -47.21 -32.59 27.80
N THR A 82 -46.70 -33.35 28.77
CA THR A 82 -47.49 -34.06 29.81
C THR A 82 -46.56 -34.66 30.85
#